data_AF-A0A1G0NVE3-F1
#
_entry.id   AF-A0A1G0NVE3-F1
#
_cell.length_a   1.000
_cell.length_b   1.000
_cell.length_c   1.000
_cell.angle_alpha   90.00
_cell.angle_beta   90.00
_cell.angle_gamma   90.00
#
_symmetry.space_group_name_H-M   'P 1'
#
loop_
_entity.id
_entity.type
_entity.pdbx_description
1 polymer ?
#
loop_
_entity_poly.entity_id
_entity_poly.type
_entity_poly.pdbx_seq_one_letter_code
_entity_poly.pdbx_strand_id
1 'polypeptide(L)'
;MKKLLALLSFFLFTVFICTGCQQQEERTYTDAEARKNKDNATKLWNGGDIAIVDTLYSADCIYHSADFLDAKGPEEIKGFVKWVYTAYPDFAITLDEPMKFKDRTVITFKATGTNDGPLGENMPPTGKEISFTGVSISKIENGKITEEWVYYNQLPIYNQLGYKLVPAEEKEVKK
;
A
#
# COMPACT_ATOMS: atom_id res chain seq x y z
N MET A 1 -60.70 -15.32 -6.68
CA MET A 1 -59.42 -16.02 -6.34
C MET A 1 -58.31 -15.76 -7.36
N LYS A 2 -58.52 -15.96 -8.68
CA LYS A 2 -57.46 -15.72 -9.70
C LYS A 2 -56.91 -14.28 -9.76
N LYS A 3 -57.76 -13.27 -9.57
CA LYS A 3 -57.31 -11.85 -9.52
C LYS A 3 -56.47 -11.51 -8.28
N LEU A 4 -56.70 -12.20 -7.15
CA LEU A 4 -55.96 -12.01 -5.90
C LEU A 4 -54.56 -12.64 -5.97
N LEU A 5 -54.44 -13.81 -6.62
CA LEU A 5 -53.14 -14.45 -6.88
C LEU A 5 -52.25 -13.64 -7.85
N ALA A 6 -52.85 -12.99 -8.85
CA ALA A 6 -52.12 -12.15 -9.81
C ALA A 6 -51.58 -10.87 -9.16
N LEU A 7 -52.35 -10.26 -8.24
CA LEU A 7 -51.91 -9.10 -7.45
C LEU A 7 -50.79 -9.46 -6.47
N LEU A 8 -50.85 -10.63 -5.83
CA LEU A 8 -49.75 -11.13 -4.98
C LEU A 8 -48.47 -11.42 -5.80
N SER A 9 -48.59 -11.99 -7.00
CA SER A 9 -47.43 -12.24 -7.87
C SER A 9 -46.78 -10.96 -8.38
N PHE A 10 -47.58 -9.93 -8.68
CA PHE A 10 -47.04 -8.63 -9.10
C PHE A 10 -46.31 -7.91 -7.96
N PHE A 11 -46.81 -8.05 -6.73
CA PHE A 11 -46.18 -7.48 -5.53
C PHE A 11 -44.90 -8.21 -5.12
N LEU A 12 -44.83 -9.53 -5.30
CA LEU A 12 -43.59 -10.30 -5.09
C LEU A 12 -42.51 -9.98 -6.14
N PHE A 13 -42.91 -9.68 -7.38
CA PHE A 13 -41.98 -9.35 -8.45
C PHE A 13 -41.39 -7.93 -8.30
N THR A 14 -42.18 -6.95 -7.81
CA THR A 14 -41.68 -5.59 -7.55
C THR A 14 -40.77 -5.53 -6.33
N VAL A 15 -41.02 -6.32 -5.27
CA VAL A 15 -40.11 -6.41 -4.12
C VAL A 15 -38.74 -6.98 -4.53
N PHE A 16 -38.70 -7.92 -5.48
CA PHE A 16 -37.45 -8.49 -6.01
C PHE A 16 -36.62 -7.51 -6.85
N ILE A 17 -37.27 -6.54 -7.50
CA ILE A 17 -36.59 -5.49 -8.28
C ILE A 17 -36.05 -4.40 -7.34
N CYS A 18 -36.77 -4.09 -6.25
CA CYS A 18 -36.36 -3.06 -5.30
C CYS A 18 -35.22 -3.50 -4.35
N THR A 19 -34.97 -4.79 -4.16
CA THR A 19 -33.76 -5.28 -3.46
C THR A 19 -32.50 -5.27 -4.35
N GLY A 20 -32.65 -5.04 -5.67
CA GLY A 20 -31.53 -4.98 -6.63
C GLY A 20 -30.75 -3.65 -6.65
N CYS A 21 -31.19 -2.63 -5.90
CA CYS A 21 -30.53 -1.32 -5.81
C CYS A 21 -29.73 -1.09 -4.52
N GLN A 22 -29.24 -2.14 -3.87
CA GLN A 22 -28.01 -2.03 -3.10
C GLN A 22 -26.91 -2.66 -3.95
N GLN A 23 -26.30 -1.82 -4.79
CA GLN A 23 -25.05 -2.12 -5.48
C GLN A 23 -24.00 -2.37 -4.39
N GLN A 24 -23.88 -3.62 -3.97
CA GLN A 24 -22.76 -4.09 -3.17
C GLN A 24 -21.53 -3.80 -4.03
N GLU A 25 -20.69 -2.85 -3.60
CA GLU A 25 -19.41 -2.58 -4.26
C GLU A 25 -18.74 -3.94 -4.52
N GLU A 26 -18.42 -4.21 -5.79
CA GLU A 26 -17.88 -5.48 -6.25
C GLU A 26 -16.50 -5.66 -5.60
N ARG A 27 -16.49 -6.30 -4.44
CA ARG A 27 -15.30 -6.59 -3.66
C ARG A 27 -14.69 -7.89 -4.18
N THR A 28 -13.41 -7.83 -4.48
CA THR A 28 -12.59 -8.98 -4.91
C THR A 28 -11.96 -9.74 -3.73
N TYR A 29 -12.18 -9.29 -2.50
CA TYR A 29 -11.52 -9.81 -1.29
C TYR A 29 -12.42 -9.80 -0.05
N THR A 30 -12.00 -10.58 0.95
CA THR A 30 -12.65 -10.76 2.27
C THR A 30 -11.90 -10.03 3.38
N ASP A 31 -12.59 -9.79 4.50
CA ASP A 31 -11.98 -9.18 5.70
C ASP A 31 -10.82 -10.01 6.26
N ALA A 32 -10.91 -11.33 6.14
CA ALA A 32 -9.86 -12.25 6.55
C ALA A 32 -8.61 -12.11 5.67
N GLU A 33 -8.77 -11.95 4.35
CA GLU A 33 -7.66 -11.70 3.44
C GLU A 33 -7.00 -10.33 3.71
N ALA A 34 -7.81 -9.29 3.94
CA ALA A 34 -7.28 -7.97 4.29
C ALA A 34 -6.45 -7.99 5.59
N ARG A 35 -6.94 -8.68 6.64
CA ARG A 35 -6.21 -8.85 7.91
C ARG A 35 -4.95 -9.68 7.74
N LYS A 36 -5.02 -10.79 7.01
CA LYS A 36 -3.86 -11.64 6.70
C LYS A 36 -2.78 -10.86 5.95
N ASN A 37 -3.16 -10.02 4.99
CA ASN A 37 -2.21 -9.19 4.25
C ASN A 37 -1.57 -8.12 5.14
N LYS A 38 -2.33 -7.49 6.05
CA LYS A 38 -1.76 -6.60 7.09
C LYS A 38 -0.76 -7.35 7.98
N ASP A 39 -1.07 -8.55 8.44
CA ASP A 39 -0.17 -9.34 9.30
C ASP A 39 1.11 -9.75 8.57
N ASN A 40 0.99 -10.11 7.30
CA ASN A 40 2.13 -10.40 6.43
C ASN A 40 2.98 -9.14 6.18
N ALA A 41 2.35 -8.00 5.88
CA ALA A 41 3.06 -6.73 5.73
C ALA A 41 3.76 -6.32 7.04
N THR A 42 3.15 -6.57 8.19
CA THR A 42 3.76 -6.33 9.51
C THR A 42 5.04 -7.14 9.67
N LYS A 43 5.04 -8.43 9.34
CA LYS A 43 6.24 -9.28 9.43
C LYS A 43 7.33 -8.88 8.43
N LEU A 44 6.93 -8.49 7.22
CA LEU A 44 7.86 -8.01 6.20
C LEU A 44 8.60 -6.75 6.66
N TRP A 45 7.86 -5.80 7.24
CA TRP A 45 8.35 -4.46 7.60
C TRP A 45 8.73 -4.29 9.07
N ASN A 46 8.58 -5.33 9.91
CA ASN A 46 9.11 -5.42 11.27
C ASN A 46 10.00 -6.66 11.43
N GLY A 47 11.13 -6.68 10.73
CA GLY A 47 12.13 -7.76 10.83
C GLY A 47 12.68 -8.24 9.49
N GLY A 48 12.16 -7.74 8.36
CA GLY A 48 12.70 -8.04 7.05
C GLY A 48 12.48 -9.48 6.59
N ASP A 49 11.35 -10.10 6.94
CA ASP A 49 11.01 -11.45 6.48
C ASP A 49 10.66 -11.45 4.99
N ILE A 50 11.70 -11.40 4.16
CA ILE A 50 11.64 -11.31 2.69
C ILE A 50 10.93 -12.53 2.08
N ALA A 51 10.88 -13.68 2.76
CA ALA A 51 10.18 -14.86 2.26
C ALA A 51 8.67 -14.64 2.14
N ILE A 52 8.11 -13.67 2.90
CA ILE A 52 6.69 -13.34 2.86
C ILE A 52 6.27 -12.70 1.53
N VAL A 53 7.19 -12.04 0.82
CA VAL A 53 6.87 -11.32 -0.43
C VAL A 53 6.16 -12.22 -1.44
N ASP A 54 6.61 -13.47 -1.61
CA ASP A 54 6.02 -14.43 -2.55
C ASP A 54 4.61 -14.90 -2.15
N THR A 55 4.24 -14.71 -0.88
CA THR A 55 2.90 -15.03 -0.35
C THR A 55 1.98 -13.83 -0.32
N LEU A 56 2.53 -12.63 -0.13
CA LEU A 56 1.81 -11.38 0.00
C LEU A 56 1.45 -10.78 -1.37
N TYR A 57 2.38 -10.85 -2.32
CA TYR A 57 2.22 -10.25 -3.64
C TYR A 57 1.96 -11.30 -4.72
N SER A 58 1.19 -10.91 -5.74
CA SER A 58 1.01 -11.64 -6.99
C SER A 58 2.26 -11.56 -7.87
N ALA A 59 2.36 -12.45 -8.86
CA ALA A 59 3.51 -12.51 -9.76
C ALA A 59 3.62 -11.28 -10.67
N ASP A 60 2.49 -10.66 -10.98
CA ASP A 60 2.30 -9.50 -11.85
C ASP A 60 2.02 -8.20 -11.06
N CYS A 61 2.23 -8.22 -9.75
CA CYS A 61 1.97 -7.06 -8.90
C CYS A 61 2.71 -5.81 -9.38
N ILE A 62 2.03 -4.67 -9.41
CA ILE A 62 2.66 -3.36 -9.58
C ILE A 62 2.66 -2.65 -8.22
N TYR A 63 3.84 -2.35 -7.72
CA TYR A 63 4.04 -1.59 -6.48
C TYR A 63 4.51 -0.18 -6.83
N HIS A 64 3.64 0.80 -6.61
CA HIS A 64 3.91 2.21 -6.81
C HIS A 64 4.55 2.80 -5.55
N SER A 65 5.86 3.01 -5.62
CA SER A 65 6.66 3.58 -4.53
C SER A 65 6.60 5.11 -4.54
N ALA A 66 6.68 5.72 -3.35
CA ALA A 66 6.89 7.16 -3.23
C ALA A 66 8.34 7.57 -3.55
N ASP A 67 9.31 6.64 -3.41
CA ASP A 67 10.74 6.95 -3.50
C ASP A 67 11.35 6.81 -4.90
N PHE A 68 10.97 5.75 -5.60
CA PHE A 68 11.63 5.32 -6.83
C PHE A 68 10.62 5.01 -7.93
N LEU A 69 11.12 4.39 -9.00
CA LEU A 69 10.30 3.75 -10.00
C LEU A 69 9.42 2.67 -9.36
N ASP A 70 8.28 2.43 -10.00
CA ASP A 70 7.42 1.30 -9.67
C ASP A 70 8.22 -0.01 -9.69
N ALA A 71 7.98 -0.86 -8.69
CA ALA A 71 8.52 -2.21 -8.64
C ALA A 71 7.50 -3.20 -9.23
N LYS A 72 7.97 -4.08 -10.09
CA LYS A 72 7.16 -5.08 -10.81
C LYS A 72 7.45 -6.48 -10.31
N GLY A 73 6.42 -7.08 -9.70
CA GLY A 73 6.44 -8.43 -9.20
C GLY A 73 7.34 -8.63 -7.98
N PRO A 74 7.39 -9.86 -7.44
CA PRO A 74 8.04 -10.16 -6.17
C PRO A 74 9.54 -9.82 -6.12
N GLU A 75 10.28 -10.06 -7.20
CA GLU A 75 11.74 -9.88 -7.17
C GLU A 75 12.17 -8.41 -7.02
N GLU A 76 11.51 -7.49 -7.72
CA GLU A 76 11.79 -6.06 -7.58
C GLU A 76 11.34 -5.54 -6.21
N ILE A 77 10.20 -6.04 -5.69
CA ILE A 77 9.74 -5.72 -4.33
C ILE A 77 10.73 -6.21 -3.27
N LYS A 78 11.27 -7.43 -3.40
CA LYS A 78 12.34 -7.93 -2.51
C LYS A 78 13.59 -7.04 -2.58
N GLY A 79 13.93 -6.54 -3.77
CA GLY A 79 15.00 -5.57 -3.96
C GLY A 79 14.77 -4.28 -3.17
N PHE A 80 13.55 -3.72 -3.26
CA PHE A 80 13.16 -2.53 -2.51
C PHE A 80 13.21 -2.76 -0.99
N VAL A 81 12.66 -3.87 -0.48
CA VAL A 81 12.71 -4.23 0.95
C VAL A 81 14.15 -4.33 1.45
N LYS A 82 15.03 -4.99 0.69
CA LYS A 82 16.46 -5.09 1.03
C LYS A 82 17.14 -3.73 1.07
N TRP A 83 16.80 -2.83 0.14
CA TRP A 83 17.31 -1.47 0.15
C TRP A 83 16.87 -0.72 1.42
N VAL A 84 15.59 -0.81 1.81
CA VAL A 84 15.08 -0.19 3.04
C VAL A 84 15.85 -0.69 4.26
N TYR A 85 16.01 -2.01 4.42
CA TYR A 85 16.75 -2.57 5.57
C TYR A 85 18.26 -2.35 5.50
N THR A 86 18.81 -2.06 4.32
CA THR A 86 20.21 -1.60 4.20
C THR A 86 20.33 -0.17 4.72
N ALA A 87 19.42 0.71 4.33
CA ALA A 87 19.41 2.12 4.72
C ALA A 87 19.01 2.34 6.19
N TYR A 88 18.10 1.51 6.70
CA TYR A 88 17.48 1.57 8.02
C TYR A 88 17.41 0.16 8.64
N PRO A 89 18.51 -0.36 9.23
CA PRO A 89 18.55 -1.72 9.77
C PRO A 89 17.54 -2.00 10.90
N ASP A 90 17.14 -0.95 11.62
CA ASP A 90 16.15 -0.94 12.69
C ASP A 90 14.76 -0.47 12.23
N PHE A 91 14.48 -0.49 10.92
CA PHE A 91 13.19 -0.07 10.38
C PHE A 91 12.02 -0.80 11.03
N ALA A 92 11.05 -0.01 11.47
CA ALA A 92 9.82 -0.52 12.09
C ALA A 92 8.61 0.25 11.58
N ILE A 93 7.47 -0.45 11.50
CA ILE A 93 6.18 0.08 11.07
C ILE A 93 5.07 -0.34 12.02
N THR A 94 4.13 0.57 12.24
CA THR A 94 2.83 0.29 12.87
C THR A 94 1.75 0.52 11.82
N LEU A 95 1.03 -0.54 11.47
CA LEU A 95 -0.08 -0.52 10.51
C LEU A 95 -1.42 -0.43 11.26
N ASP A 96 -2.27 0.51 10.88
CA ASP A 96 -3.64 0.62 11.40
C ASP A 96 -4.55 -0.49 10.84
N GLU A 97 -5.80 -0.51 11.30
CA GLU A 97 -6.79 -1.45 10.77
C GLU A 97 -7.14 -1.14 9.31
N PRO A 98 -7.28 -2.16 8.43
CA PRO A 98 -7.58 -1.93 7.03
C PRO A 98 -8.99 -1.34 6.86
N MET A 99 -9.05 -0.16 6.28
CA MET A 99 -10.28 0.46 5.80
C MET A 99 -10.63 -0.14 4.42
N LYS A 100 -11.92 -0.31 4.17
CA LYS A 100 -12.41 -0.84 2.89
C LYS A 100 -12.80 0.31 1.97
N PHE A 101 -12.39 0.23 0.72
CA PHE A 101 -12.76 1.19 -0.31
C PHE A 101 -12.90 0.47 -1.66
N LYS A 102 -14.13 0.17 -2.08
CA LYS A 102 -14.41 -0.56 -3.34
C LYS A 102 -13.65 -1.89 -3.39
N ASP A 103 -12.84 -2.08 -4.43
CA ASP A 103 -11.98 -3.24 -4.70
C ASP A 103 -10.61 -3.15 -3.98
N ARG A 104 -10.43 -2.19 -3.06
CA ARG A 104 -9.13 -1.88 -2.42
C ARG A 104 -9.22 -1.79 -0.90
N THR A 105 -8.12 -2.14 -0.25
CA THR A 105 -7.87 -1.83 1.16
C THR A 105 -7.04 -0.57 1.29
N VAL A 106 -7.34 0.26 2.28
CA VAL A 106 -6.56 1.44 2.65
C VAL A 106 -6.04 1.25 4.07
N ILE A 107 -4.74 1.34 4.27
CA ILE A 107 -4.09 1.22 5.59
C ILE A 107 -3.24 2.46 5.82
N THR A 108 -3.54 3.23 6.86
CA THR A 108 -2.62 4.25 7.37
C THR A 108 -1.55 3.61 8.22
N PHE A 109 -0.36 4.21 8.24
CA PHE A 109 0.76 3.69 9.01
C PHE A 109 1.66 4.78 9.55
N LYS A 110 2.44 4.41 10.57
CA LYS A 110 3.58 5.16 11.08
C LYS A 110 4.82 4.29 10.99
N ALA A 111 5.92 4.85 10.51
CA ALA A 111 7.20 4.17 10.41
C ALA A 111 8.34 4.97 11.06
N THR A 112 9.35 4.26 11.52
CA THR A 112 10.56 4.80 12.15
C THR A 112 11.79 4.02 11.70
N GLY A 113 12.97 4.64 11.81
CA GLY A 113 14.26 3.98 11.63
C GLY A 113 15.43 4.95 11.78
N THR A 114 16.63 4.40 11.92
CA THR A 114 17.90 5.13 12.01
C THR A 114 18.67 4.93 10.71
N ASN A 115 19.10 6.03 10.09
CA ASN A 115 19.82 5.96 8.82
C ASN A 115 21.29 5.57 9.02
N ASP A 116 21.53 4.26 9.14
CA ASP A 116 22.85 3.65 9.32
C ASP A 116 23.45 3.10 8.01
N GLY A 117 22.68 3.08 6.92
CA GLY A 117 23.17 2.76 5.59
C GLY A 117 23.08 3.91 4.58
N PRO A 118 23.71 3.77 3.40
CA PRO A 118 23.61 4.75 2.35
C PRO A 118 22.21 4.76 1.70
N LEU A 119 21.72 5.94 1.34
CA LEU A 119 20.44 6.11 0.60
C LEU A 119 20.64 6.16 -0.92
N GLY A 120 21.87 6.37 -1.37
CA GLY A 120 22.26 6.46 -2.78
C GLY A 120 23.73 6.87 -2.92
N GLU A 121 24.21 7.01 -4.16
CA GLU A 121 25.63 7.28 -4.47
C GLU A 121 26.22 8.49 -3.70
N ASN A 122 25.42 9.54 -3.49
CA ASN A 122 25.84 10.78 -2.83
C ASN A 122 25.10 11.05 -1.50
N MET A 123 24.58 10.00 -0.87
CA MET A 123 23.85 10.09 0.39
C MET A 123 24.39 9.06 1.39
N PRO A 124 25.54 9.34 2.05
CA PRO A 124 26.10 8.45 3.06
C PRO A 124 25.17 8.35 4.29
N PRO A 125 25.34 7.31 5.14
CA PRO A 125 24.58 7.19 6.37
C PRO A 125 24.77 8.42 7.26
N THR A 126 23.67 8.93 7.79
CA THR A 126 23.65 10.15 8.60
C THR A 126 23.64 9.87 10.11
N GLY A 127 23.32 8.64 10.52
CA GLY A 127 23.14 8.25 11.92
C GLY A 127 21.94 8.94 12.60
N LYS A 128 21.02 9.51 11.81
CA LYS A 128 19.84 10.22 12.33
C LYS A 128 18.59 9.37 12.22
N GLU A 129 17.71 9.57 13.18
CA GLU A 129 16.39 8.95 13.21
C GLU A 129 15.41 9.65 12.26
N ILE A 130 14.51 8.86 11.70
CA ILE A 130 13.36 9.33 10.94
C ILE A 130 12.07 8.82 11.61
N SER A 131 11.02 9.64 11.57
CA SER A 131 9.65 9.24 11.85
C SER A 131 8.74 9.85 10.79
N PHE A 132 7.86 9.02 10.22
CA PHE A 132 6.91 9.49 9.22
C PHE A 132 5.61 8.70 9.27
N THR A 133 4.58 9.28 8.67
CA THR A 133 3.29 8.61 8.45
C THR A 133 3.02 8.49 6.96
N GLY A 134 2.24 7.49 6.60
CA GLY A 134 1.86 7.23 5.23
C GLY A 134 0.57 6.46 5.11
N VAL A 135 0.25 6.13 3.87
CA VAL A 135 -0.91 5.31 3.50
C VAL A 135 -0.50 4.29 2.45
N SER A 136 -0.96 3.05 2.62
CA SER A 136 -0.96 2.03 1.58
C SER A 136 -2.38 1.86 1.04
N ILE A 137 -2.51 1.75 -0.27
CA ILE A 137 -3.75 1.45 -0.99
C ILE A 137 -3.51 0.22 -1.86
N SER A 138 -4.07 -0.92 -1.45
CA SER A 138 -3.77 -2.22 -2.08
C SER A 138 -5.02 -2.81 -2.72
N LYS A 139 -4.91 -3.27 -3.97
CA LYS A 139 -5.91 -4.15 -4.60
C LYS A 139 -5.60 -5.60 -4.24
N ILE A 140 -6.62 -6.36 -3.85
CA ILE A 140 -6.46 -7.76 -3.43
C ILE A 140 -7.30 -8.65 -4.34
N GLU A 141 -6.67 -9.65 -4.95
CA GLU A 141 -7.33 -10.69 -5.75
C GLU A 141 -6.74 -12.05 -5.37
N ASN A 142 -7.61 -13.06 -5.18
CA ASN A 142 -7.22 -14.42 -4.78
C ASN A 142 -6.28 -14.44 -3.54
N GLY A 143 -6.57 -13.58 -2.57
CA GLY A 143 -5.80 -13.45 -1.32
C GLY A 143 -4.42 -12.82 -1.44
N LYS A 144 -4.05 -12.27 -2.61
CA LYS A 144 -2.75 -11.60 -2.85
C LYS A 144 -2.93 -10.16 -3.30
N ILE A 145 -1.92 -9.34 -3.03
CA ILE A 145 -1.86 -7.97 -3.55
C ILE A 145 -1.49 -8.01 -5.04
N THR A 146 -2.35 -7.43 -5.89
CA THR A 146 -2.13 -7.30 -7.34
C THR A 146 -1.68 -5.90 -7.75
N GLU A 147 -1.91 -4.91 -6.91
CA GLU A 147 -1.47 -3.55 -7.15
C GLU A 147 -1.44 -2.80 -5.82
N GLU A 148 -0.41 -2.00 -5.57
CA GLU A 148 -0.27 -1.25 -4.32
C GLU A 148 0.31 0.14 -4.58
N TRP A 149 -0.31 1.16 -3.98
CA TRP A 149 0.27 2.49 -3.87
C TRP A 149 0.69 2.75 -2.44
N VAL A 150 1.92 3.21 -2.26
CA VAL A 150 2.41 3.67 -0.97
C VAL A 150 2.78 5.14 -1.06
N TYR A 151 2.13 5.96 -0.24
CA TYR A 151 2.38 7.40 -0.16
C TYR A 151 2.83 7.79 1.24
N TYR A 152 3.86 8.64 1.30
CA TYR A 152 4.29 9.35 2.50
C TYR A 152 5.02 10.63 2.07
N ASN A 153 5.16 11.57 3.00
CA ASN A 153 5.85 12.81 2.72
C ASN A 153 7.37 12.62 2.89
N GLN A 154 8.09 12.60 1.76
CA GLN A 154 9.53 12.40 1.75
C GLN A 154 10.31 13.64 2.21
N LEU A 155 9.79 14.84 1.98
CA LEU A 155 10.49 16.08 2.32
C LEU A 155 10.80 16.19 3.84
N PRO A 156 9.84 15.92 4.76
CA PRO A 156 10.13 15.80 6.18
C PRO A 156 11.17 14.73 6.54
N ILE A 157 11.23 13.61 5.80
CA ILE A 157 12.25 12.57 6.03
C ILE A 157 13.64 13.14 5.71
N TYR A 158 13.80 13.73 4.52
CA TYR A 158 15.06 14.36 4.13
C TYR A 158 15.48 15.50 5.06
N ASN A 159 14.52 16.30 5.55
CA ASN A 159 14.80 17.34 6.54
C ASN A 159 15.30 16.76 7.87
N GLN A 160 14.71 15.67 8.37
CA GLN A 160 15.17 14.97 9.58
C GLN A 160 16.61 14.46 9.42
N LEU A 161 16.94 13.96 8.23
CA LEU A 161 18.30 13.53 7.88
C LEU A 161 19.29 14.71 7.71
N GLY A 162 18.80 15.95 7.67
CA GLY A 162 19.60 17.17 7.53
C GLY A 162 19.86 17.60 6.09
N TYR A 163 19.16 17.00 5.13
CA TYR A 163 19.10 17.51 3.76
C TYR A 163 18.13 18.70 3.69
N LYS A 164 18.26 19.48 2.63
CA LYS A 164 17.38 20.61 2.33
C LYS A 164 17.05 20.60 0.84
N LEU A 165 15.84 21.01 0.51
CA LEU A 165 15.48 21.25 -0.89
C LEU A 165 16.23 22.49 -1.38
N VAL A 166 17.02 22.32 -2.44
CA VAL A 166 17.71 23.41 -3.13
C VAL A 166 17.06 23.54 -4.50
N PRO A 167 16.70 24.76 -4.96
CA PRO A 167 16.22 24.97 -6.33
C PRO A 167 17.21 24.40 -7.34
N ALA A 168 16.71 23.87 -8.45
CA ALA A 168 17.58 23.43 -9.53
C ALA A 168 18.46 24.59 -10.01
N GLU A 169 19.74 24.34 -10.27
CA GLU A 169 20.59 25.31 -10.96
C GLU A 169 19.99 25.60 -12.33
N GLU A 170 19.70 26.86 -12.62
CA GLU A 170 19.31 27.27 -13.97
C GLU A 170 20.50 26.97 -14.89
N LYS A 171 20.34 26.00 -15.79
CA LYS A 171 21.29 25.84 -16.88
C LYS A 171 21.23 27.12 -17.70
N GLU A 172 22.29 27.93 -17.66
CA GLU A 172 22.41 29.08 -18.55
C GLU A 172 22.23 28.57 -19.99
N VAL A 173 21.07 28.88 -20.57
CA VAL A 173 20.86 28.71 -22.01
C VAL A 173 21.70 29.81 -22.64
N LYS A 174 22.93 29.46 -23.03
CA LYS A 174 23.74 30.32 -23.89
C LYS A 174 22.92 30.61 -25.14
N LYS A 175 22.43 31.85 -25.24
CA LYS A 175 21.77 32.37 -26.43
C LYS A 175 22.73 32.42 -27.61
#